data_AF-A0A3E0N584-F1
#
_entry.id   AF-A0A3E0N584-F1
#
_cell.length_a   1.000
_cell.length_b   1.000
_cell.length_c   1.000
_cell.angle_alpha   90.00
_cell.angle_beta   90.00
_cell.angle_gamma   90.00
#
_symmetry.space_group_name_H-M   'P 1'
#
loop_
_entity.id
_entity.type
_entity.pdbx_description
1 polymer ?
#
loop_
_entity_poly.entity_id
_entity_poly.type
_entity_poly.pdbx_seq_one_letter_code
_entity_poly.pdbx_strand_id
1 'polypeptide(L)' 'ETLYKHLDVPVLVIFDRDPNVSFERFADFEHAANWRFERVAPSLGMPHWEHPEETVSAIESFYAEC' A
#
# COMPACT_ATOMS: atom_id res chain seq x y z
N GLU A 1 -9.15 18.61 4.52
CA GLU A 1 -9.28 17.51 5.49
C GLU A 1 -8.40 16.37 5.00
N THR A 2 -7.39 15.96 5.78
CA THR A 2 -6.41 14.97 5.35
C THR A 2 -6.88 13.59 5.81
N LEU A 3 -7.56 12.88 4.91
CA LEU A 3 -8.06 11.52 5.14
C LEU A 3 -6.90 10.62 5.61
N TYR A 4 -7.09 9.85 6.69
CA TYR A 4 -6.10 8.94 7.31
C TYR A 4 -4.95 9.56 8.13
N LYS A 5 -4.88 10.88 8.28
CA LYS A 5 -3.83 11.55 9.08
C LYS A 5 -3.78 11.12 10.56
N HIS A 6 -4.87 10.58 11.10
CA HIS A 6 -4.99 10.15 12.49
C HIS A 6 -4.70 8.65 12.71
N LEU A 7 -4.16 7.95 11.71
CA LEU A 7 -3.73 6.56 11.90
C LEU A 7 -2.37 6.53 12.59
N ASP A 8 -2.38 6.21 13.89
CA ASP A 8 -1.19 6.02 14.72
C ASP A 8 -0.69 4.56 14.74
N VAL A 9 -1.24 3.71 13.87
CA VAL A 9 -0.89 2.29 13.73
C VAL A 9 0.02 2.09 12.51
N PRO A 10 0.78 0.98 12.43
CA PRO A 10 1.45 0.58 11.20
C PRO A 10 0.44 0.42 10.06
N VAL A 11 0.75 0.98 8.89
CA VAL A 11 -0.09 0.93 7.68
C VAL A 11 0.74 0.40 6.51
N LEU A 12 0.22 -0.63 5.84
CA LEU A 12 0.74 -1.12 4.56
C LEU A 12 -0.19 -0.70 3.43
N VAL A 13 0.36 -0.04 2.42
CA VAL A 13 -0.33 0.30 1.18
C VAL A 13 0.25 -0.53 0.05
N ILE A 14 -0.55 -1.44 -0.51
CA ILE A 14 -0.17 -2.25 -1.68
C ILE A 14 -0.83 -1.63 -2.91
N PHE A 15 -0.02 -1.32 -3.93
CA PHE A 15 -0.51 -0.61 -5.12
C PHE A 15 0.21 -1.03 -6.41
N ASP A 16 -0.36 -0.66 -7.56
CA ASP A 16 0.36 -0.55 -8.83
C ASP A 16 -0.32 0.49 -9.71
N ARG A 17 -0.55 0.21 -10.99
CA ARG A 17 -1.30 1.06 -11.88
C ARG A 17 -2.78 0.76 -11.68
N ASP A 18 -3.60 1.81 -11.70
CA ASP A 18 -5.04 1.65 -11.70
C ASP A 18 -5.61 2.67 -12.71
N PRO A 19 -6.46 2.25 -13.65
CA PRO A 19 -7.05 3.17 -14.62
C PRO A 19 -8.10 4.12 -14.01
N ASN A 20 -8.61 3.82 -12.82
CA ASN A 20 -9.73 4.52 -12.17
C ASN A 20 -9.28 5.37 -10.97
N VAL A 21 -8.09 5.15 -10.41
CA VAL A 21 -7.58 5.93 -9.26
C VAL A 21 -6.14 6.40 -9.45
N SER A 22 -5.84 7.56 -8.87
CA SER A 22 -4.50 8.16 -8.86
C SER A 22 -3.91 8.18 -7.45
N PHE A 23 -2.63 7.86 -7.32
CA PHE A 23 -1.92 7.75 -6.04
C PHE A 23 -1.24 9.06 -5.59
N GLU A 24 -1.78 10.21 -5.99
CA GLU A 24 -1.17 11.54 -5.76
C GLU A 24 -0.97 11.88 -4.28
N ARG A 25 -1.80 11.28 -3.40
CA ARG A 25 -1.76 11.52 -1.96
C ARG A 25 -0.66 10.73 -1.23
N PHE A 26 0.11 9.89 -1.90
CA PHE A 26 1.24 9.20 -1.27
C PHE A 26 2.26 10.19 -0.71
N ALA A 27 2.45 11.33 -1.38
CA ALA A 27 3.33 12.40 -0.91
C ALA A 27 2.94 12.94 0.48
N ASP A 28 1.66 12.87 0.86
CA ASP A 28 1.19 13.32 2.19
C ASP A 28 1.65 12.38 3.32
N PHE A 29 2.05 11.15 2.99
CA PHE A 29 2.38 10.07 3.94
C PHE A 29 3.79 9.51 3.77
N GLU A 30 4.54 9.93 2.75
CA GLU A 30 5.91 9.46 2.46
C GLU A 30 6.88 9.68 3.65
N HIS A 31 6.60 10.69 4.48
CA HIS A 31 7.41 11.03 5.65
C HIS A 31 6.92 10.36 6.95
N ALA A 32 5.79 9.64 6.91
CA ALA A 32 5.23 9.00 8.09
C ALA A 32 5.92 7.65 8.33
N ALA A 33 6.63 7.53 9.45
CA ALA A 33 7.43 6.34 9.77
C ALA A 33 6.58 5.06 9.96
N ASN A 34 5.28 5.20 10.22
CA ASN A 34 4.34 4.10 10.37
C ASN A 34 3.69 3.66 9.05
N TRP A 35 4.00 4.32 7.93
CA TRP A 35 3.45 3.98 6.62
C TRP A 35 4.49 3.29 5.76
N ARG A 36 4.08 2.19 5.13
CA ARG A 36 4.87 1.44 4.16
C ARG A 36 4.12 1.32 2.85
N PHE A 37 4.81 1.55 1.76
CA PHE A 37 4.27 1.48 0.40
C PHE A 37 4.96 0.36 -0.36
N GLU A 38 4.19 -0.63 -0.80
CA GLU A 38 4.68 -1.78 -1.56
C GLU A 38 3.99 -1.84 -2.92
N ARG A 39 4.80 -1.99 -3.97
CA ARG A 39 4.30 -2.01 -5.34
C ARG A 39 4.27 -3.43 -5.90
N VAL A 40 3.09 -3.95 -6.19
CA VAL A 40 2.89 -5.29 -6.78
C VAL A 40 2.46 -5.15 -8.25
N ALA A 41 3.47 -5.22 -9.12
CA ALA A 41 3.33 -4.97 -10.55
C ALA A 41 3.65 -6.22 -11.39
N PRO A 42 3.02 -6.38 -12.58
CA PRO A 42 2.03 -5.49 -13.17
C PRO A 42 0.59 -5.82 -12.75
N SER A 43 -0.14 -4.90 -12.14
CA SER A 43 -1.58 -5.01 -11.86
C SER A 43 -2.34 -3.75 -12.32
N LEU A 44 -3.66 -3.90 -12.51
CA LEU A 44 -4.59 -2.85 -12.94
C LEU A 44 -5.58 -2.51 -11.83
N GLY A 45 -5.08 -2.37 -10.60
CA GLY A 45 -5.85 -1.97 -9.42
C GLY A 45 -6.21 -3.10 -8.49
N MET A 46 -6.03 -4.36 -8.90
CA MET A 46 -6.45 -5.53 -8.11
C MET A 46 -5.28 -6.51 -7.90
N PRO A 47 -4.16 -6.08 -7.28
CA PRO A 47 -2.98 -6.92 -7.10
C PRO A 47 -3.27 -8.24 -6.35
N HIS A 48 -4.25 -8.26 -5.44
CA HIS A 48 -4.65 -9.47 -4.73
C HIS A 48 -5.35 -10.52 -5.61
N TRP A 49 -5.92 -10.13 -6.76
CA TRP A 49 -6.47 -11.06 -7.74
C TRP A 49 -5.47 -11.42 -8.83
N GLU A 50 -4.64 -10.46 -9.25
CA GLU A 50 -3.69 -10.63 -10.36
C GLU A 50 -2.39 -11.32 -9.91
N HIS A 51 -1.90 -10.99 -8.71
CA HIS A 51 -0.65 -11.44 -8.10
C HIS A 51 -0.88 -11.81 -6.62
N PRO A 52 -1.67 -12.87 -6.37
CA PRO A 52 -2.07 -13.24 -5.01
C PRO A 52 -0.88 -13.64 -4.15
N GLU A 53 0.11 -14.36 -4.69
CA GLU A 53 1.28 -14.82 -3.94
C GLU A 53 2.16 -13.66 -3.50
N GLU A 54 2.43 -12.72 -4.40
CA GLU A 54 3.20 -11.50 -4.13
C GLU A 54 2.47 -10.60 -3.14
N THR A 55 1.14 -10.49 -3.27
CA THR A 55 0.32 -9.71 -2.33
C THR A 55 0.35 -10.32 -0.94
N VAL A 56 0.22 -11.65 -0.82
CA VAL A 56 0.32 -12.35 0.46
C VAL A 56 1.72 -12.19 1.05
N SER A 57 2.77 -12.33 0.24
CA SER A 57 4.16 -12.17 0.69
C SER A 57 4.43 -10.76 1.23
N ALA A 58 3.88 -9.71 0.60
CA ALA A 58 3.98 -8.34 1.09
C ALA A 58 3.29 -8.17 2.46
N ILE A 59 2.13 -8.80 2.63
CA ILE A 59 1.38 -8.78 3.90
C ILE A 59 2.15 -9.55 4.99
N GLU A 60 2.65 -10.74 4.69
CA GLU A 60 3.43 -11.55 5.64
C GLU A 60 4.70 -10.82 6.09
N SER A 61 5.42 -10.20 5.14
CA SER A 61 6.63 -9.42 5.44
C SER A 61 6.33 -8.25 6.37
N PHE A 62 5.22 -7.54 6.13
CA PHE A 62 4.80 -6.43 6.97
C PHE A 62 4.43 -6.88 8.40
N TYR A 63 3.74 -8.00 8.56
CA TYR A 63 3.42 -8.54 9.88
C TYR A 63 4.63 -9.11 10.62
N ALA A 64 5.64 -9.62 9.91
CA ALA A 64 6.86 -10.13 10.51
C ALA A 64 7.77 -9.03 11.11
N GLU A 65 7.57 -7.78 10.69
CA GLU A 65 8.31 -6.60 11.19
C GLU A 65 7.64 -5.92 12.40
N CYS A 66 6.42 -6.32 12.74
CA CYS A 66 5.70 -5.90 13.96
C CYS A 66 6.19 -6.67 15.19
#